data_AF-E1VR94-F1
#
_entry.id   AF-E1VR94-F1
#
_cell.length_a   1.000
_cell.length_b   1.000
_cell.length_c   1.000
_cell.angle_alpha   90.00
_cell.angle_beta   90.00
_cell.angle_gamma   90.00
#
_symmetry.space_group_name_H-M   'P 1'
#
loop_
_entity.id
_entity.type
_entity.pdbx_description
1 polymer ?
#
loop_
_entity_poly.entity_id
_entity_poly.type
_entity_poly.pdbx_seq_one_letter_code
_entity_poly.pdbx_strand_id
1 'polypeptide(L)'
;MVLSEYPGPKAQLHYVDEIGQPLFFCDTTELFNVVLKPEQQRKVKAIYVQDMAQTDWDEPHGAWIDAKTAFYVVGSSRHGSMGPTIGSFSSKEAAEKFAAEFGGHVHPFSEITEDMSQLDGGALHDQMM
;
A
#
# COMPACT_ATOMS: atom_id res chain seq x y z
N MET A 1 -7.61 16.54 10.78
CA MET A 1 -6.44 15.76 10.33
C MET A 1 -6.63 15.55 8.84
N VAL A 2 -5.87 16.26 8.01
CA VAL A 2 -6.05 16.26 6.55
C VAL A 2 -5.11 15.20 6.00
N LEU A 3 -5.63 14.00 5.75
CA LEU A 3 -4.85 12.87 5.21
C LEU A 3 -4.20 13.18 3.85
N SER A 4 -4.67 14.21 3.15
CA SER A 4 -4.27 14.57 1.79
C SER A 4 -2.94 15.33 1.67
N GLU A 5 -2.37 15.86 2.76
CA GLU A 5 -1.16 16.71 2.71
C GLU A 5 0.15 15.92 2.80
N TYR A 6 0.10 14.61 2.59
CA TYR A 6 1.15 13.66 2.96
C TYR A 6 1.58 12.84 1.75
N PRO A 7 2.88 12.78 1.39
CA PRO A 7 3.35 12.04 0.23
C PRO A 7 3.10 10.53 0.36
N GLY A 8 2.87 9.89 -0.78
CA GLY A 8 2.68 8.45 -0.91
C GLY A 8 1.21 7.98 -0.93
N PRO A 9 0.96 6.75 -1.44
CA PRO A 9 -0.39 6.25 -1.70
C PRO A 9 -1.24 6.16 -0.44
N LYS A 10 -2.47 6.67 -0.53
CA LYS A 10 -3.48 6.49 0.52
C LYS A 10 -4.28 5.21 0.33
N ALA A 11 -4.81 4.71 1.42
CA ALA A 11 -5.68 3.55 1.42
C ALA A 11 -6.96 3.77 2.23
N GLN A 12 -8.02 3.07 1.84
CA GLN A 12 -9.32 3.05 2.47
C GLN A 12 -9.76 1.62 2.71
N LEU A 13 -10.17 1.32 3.94
CA LEU A 13 -10.69 0.02 4.34
C LEU A 13 -12.16 0.18 4.75
N HIS A 14 -13.02 -0.62 4.14
CA HIS A 14 -14.45 -0.69 4.48
C HIS A 14 -14.75 -2.03 5.13
N TYR A 15 -15.29 -2.01 6.35
CA TYR A 15 -15.80 -3.23 7.00
C TYR A 15 -17.24 -3.54 6.57
N VAL A 16 -17.64 -4.80 6.69
CA VAL A 16 -19.02 -5.27 6.44
C VAL A 16 -19.95 -4.78 7.54
N ASP A 17 -19.48 -4.75 8.79
CA ASP A 17 -20.26 -4.36 9.97
C ASP A 17 -20.43 -2.83 10.12
N GLU A 18 -19.62 -2.01 9.44
CA GLU A 18 -19.72 -0.54 9.47
C GLU A 18 -20.11 0.03 8.10
N ILE A 19 -21.36 0.48 7.99
CA ILE A 19 -21.87 1.13 6.78
C ILE A 19 -21.65 2.64 6.90
N GLY A 20 -20.77 3.18 6.04
CA GLY A 20 -20.57 4.62 5.88
C GLY A 20 -19.35 5.22 6.60
N GLN A 21 -18.55 4.40 7.29
CA GLN A 21 -17.31 4.85 7.95
C GLN A 21 -16.10 4.04 7.45
N PRO A 22 -15.47 4.44 6.34
CA PRO A 22 -14.19 3.86 5.94
C PRO A 22 -13.08 4.29 6.88
N LEU A 23 -12.19 3.34 7.20
CA LEU A 23 -10.90 3.66 7.80
C LEU A 23 -9.96 4.15 6.71
N PHE A 24 -9.37 5.32 6.94
CA PHE A 24 -8.38 5.91 6.04
C PHE A 24 -6.97 5.70 6.60
N PHE A 25 -6.05 5.30 5.74
CA PHE A 25 -4.64 5.10 6.06
C PHE A 25 -3.78 6.07 5.24
N CYS A 26 -2.81 6.68 5.92
CA CYS A 26 -1.84 7.59 5.30
C CYS A 26 -0.81 6.86 4.46
N ASP A 27 -0.61 5.56 4.72
CA ASP A 27 0.35 4.70 4.06
C ASP A 27 -0.27 3.32 3.80
N THR A 28 0.01 2.77 2.62
CA THR A 28 -0.41 1.41 2.20
C THR A 28 0.21 0.33 3.09
N THR A 29 1.42 0.55 3.59
CA THR A 29 2.11 -0.36 4.52
C THR A 29 1.28 -0.62 5.78
N GLU A 30 0.69 0.43 6.36
CA GLU A 30 -0.14 0.31 7.55
C GLU A 30 -1.47 -0.42 7.27
N LEU A 31 -2.06 -0.17 6.09
CA LEU A 31 -3.21 -0.94 5.62
C LEU A 31 -2.90 -2.44 5.58
N PHE A 32 -1.77 -2.85 4.98
CA PHE A 32 -1.40 -4.26 4.91
C PHE A 32 -1.16 -4.86 6.30
N ASN A 33 -0.54 -4.11 7.21
CA ASN A 33 -0.36 -4.56 8.59
C ASN A 33 -1.69 -4.86 9.29
N VAL A 34 -2.75 -4.09 8.99
CA VAL A 34 -4.10 -4.31 9.55
C VAL A 34 -4.82 -5.45 8.84
N VAL A 35 -4.74 -5.51 7.50
CA VAL A 35 -5.48 -6.49 6.68
C VAL A 35 -4.91 -7.90 6.84
N LEU A 36 -3.60 -8.02 6.97
CA LEU A 36 -2.93 -9.32 7.05
C LEU A 36 -2.96 -9.91 8.46
N LYS A 37 -3.18 -9.11 9.51
CA LYS A 37 -3.26 -9.60 10.90
C LYS A 37 -4.57 -10.34 11.16
N PRO A 38 -4.53 -11.67 11.36
CA PRO A 38 -5.73 -12.47 11.40
C PRO A 38 -6.60 -12.24 12.66
N GLU A 39 -6.00 -11.82 13.76
CA GLU A 39 -6.67 -11.55 15.05
C GLU A 39 -7.57 -10.31 15.03
N GLN A 40 -7.39 -9.42 14.05
CA GLN A 40 -8.20 -8.20 13.86
C GLN A 40 -9.16 -8.31 12.67
N GLN A 41 -9.33 -9.50 12.07
CA GLN A 41 -10.17 -9.75 10.90
C GLN A 41 -11.67 -9.61 11.20
N ARG A 42 -12.10 -8.37 11.45
CA ARG A 42 -13.46 -7.94 11.13
C ARG A 42 -13.66 -8.15 9.63
N LYS A 43 -14.85 -8.59 9.23
CA LYS A 43 -15.14 -8.88 7.82
C LYS A 43 -14.90 -7.64 6.98
N VAL A 44 -13.88 -7.66 6.13
CA VAL A 44 -13.57 -6.56 5.21
C VAL A 44 -14.50 -6.66 4.00
N LYS A 45 -15.25 -5.59 3.76
CA LYS A 45 -16.19 -5.46 2.62
C LYS A 45 -15.46 -5.09 1.34
N ALA A 46 -14.61 -4.06 1.42
CA ALA A 46 -13.87 -3.53 0.29
C ALA A 46 -12.61 -2.83 0.77
N ILE A 47 -11.57 -2.83 -0.07
CA ILE A 47 -10.31 -2.15 0.19
C ILE A 47 -9.97 -1.35 -1.05
N TYR A 48 -9.71 -0.06 -0.89
CA TYR A 48 -9.32 0.82 -1.97
C TYR A 48 -7.95 1.40 -1.70
N VAL A 49 -7.13 1.51 -2.73
CA VAL A 49 -5.82 2.18 -2.71
C VAL A 49 -5.76 3.22 -3.81
N GLN A 50 -4.89 4.22 -3.68
CA GLN A 50 -4.68 5.20 -4.74
C GLN A 50 -3.72 4.68 -5.80
N ASP A 51 -4.06 4.91 -7.06
CA ASP A 51 -3.21 4.57 -8.19
C ASP A 51 -2.12 5.64 -8.42
N MET A 52 -0.89 5.32 -8.02
CA MET A 52 0.25 6.24 -8.13
C MET A 52 0.73 6.46 -9.58
N ALA A 53 0.19 5.72 -10.55
CA ALA A 53 0.41 6.03 -11.96
C ALA A 53 -0.49 7.15 -12.49
N GLN A 54 -1.62 7.42 -11.82
CA GLN A 54 -2.57 8.47 -12.19
C GLN A 54 -2.58 9.64 -11.21
N THR A 55 -1.94 9.51 -10.06
CA THR A 55 -1.81 10.57 -9.04
C THR A 55 -0.37 11.00 -8.86
N ASP A 56 -0.18 12.24 -8.41
CA ASP A 56 1.15 12.72 -8.01
C ASP A 56 1.62 12.02 -6.72
N TRP A 57 2.93 11.84 -6.56
CA TRP A 57 3.50 11.21 -5.37
C TRP A 57 3.50 12.12 -4.15
N ASP A 58 3.72 13.42 -4.35
CA ASP A 58 3.77 14.41 -3.29
C ASP A 58 2.35 14.77 -2.80
N GLU A 59 1.42 14.87 -3.76
CA GLU A 59 0.04 15.25 -3.50
C GLU A 59 -0.95 14.26 -4.17
N PRO A 60 -1.08 13.03 -3.64
CA PRO A 60 -1.90 12.02 -4.29
C PRO A 60 -3.41 12.28 -4.08
N HIS A 61 -4.05 12.73 -5.14
CA HIS A 61 -5.48 13.08 -5.15
C HIS A 61 -6.30 12.16 -6.05
N GLY A 62 -7.28 11.46 -5.46
CA GLY A 62 -8.24 10.65 -6.21
C GLY A 62 -7.69 9.29 -6.63
N ALA A 63 -8.08 8.83 -7.83
CA ALA A 63 -7.70 7.55 -8.45
C ALA A 63 -7.79 6.31 -7.55
N TRP A 64 -8.93 6.17 -6.85
CA TRP A 64 -9.18 5.00 -6.01
C TRP A 64 -9.45 3.76 -6.85
N ILE A 65 -8.66 2.71 -6.61
CA ILE A 65 -8.75 1.41 -7.26
C ILE A 65 -8.91 0.30 -6.23
N ASP A 66 -9.47 -0.84 -6.65
CA ASP A 66 -9.62 -1.99 -5.75
C ASP A 66 -8.25 -2.60 -5.44
N ALA A 67 -7.92 -2.63 -4.14
CA ALA A 67 -6.63 -3.08 -3.64
C ALA A 67 -6.35 -4.54 -4.00
N LYS A 68 -7.38 -5.41 -4.04
CA LYS A 68 -7.19 -6.84 -4.31
C LYS A 68 -6.80 -7.10 -5.76
N THR A 69 -7.19 -6.20 -6.66
CA THR A 69 -6.83 -6.27 -8.09
C THR A 69 -5.62 -5.40 -8.46
N ALA A 70 -5.12 -4.61 -7.51
CA ALA A 70 -3.98 -3.73 -7.71
C ALA A 70 -2.64 -4.48 -7.66
N PHE A 71 -1.62 -3.85 -8.23
CA PHE A 71 -0.23 -4.26 -8.18
C PHE A 71 0.55 -3.33 -7.27
N TYR A 72 1.52 -3.88 -6.57
CA TYR A 72 2.25 -3.22 -5.50
C TYR A 72 3.74 -3.29 -5.76
N VAL A 73 4.45 -2.18 -5.61
CA VAL A 73 5.91 -2.14 -5.73
C VAL A 73 6.52 -1.98 -4.35
N VAL A 74 7.23 -3.02 -3.92
CA VAL A 74 7.91 -3.09 -2.62
C VAL A 74 9.41 -2.84 -2.81
N GLY A 75 10.03 -2.08 -1.90
CA GLY A 75 11.46 -1.81 -1.93
C GLY A 75 11.89 -0.79 -2.99
N SER A 76 10.98 0.11 -3.38
CA SER A 76 11.34 1.24 -4.25
C SER A 76 12.15 2.29 -3.51
N SER A 77 12.91 3.11 -4.23
CA SER A 77 13.65 4.24 -3.65
C SER A 77 12.73 5.39 -3.20
N ARG A 78 11.43 5.32 -3.53
CA ARG A 78 10.43 6.32 -3.16
C ARG A 78 9.91 6.05 -1.75
N HIS A 79 9.79 7.13 -0.99
CA HIS A 79 9.35 7.11 0.39
C HIS A 79 7.99 7.80 0.49
N GLY A 80 7.12 7.25 1.35
CA GLY A 80 5.88 7.88 1.78
C GLY A 80 6.12 8.76 3.00
N SER A 81 5.05 9.05 3.73
CA SER A 81 5.11 9.98 4.86
C SER A 81 5.86 9.43 6.07
N MET A 82 5.91 8.11 6.22
CA MET A 82 6.60 7.43 7.32
C MET A 82 7.88 6.70 6.91
N GLY A 83 8.38 6.89 5.68
CA GLY A 83 9.58 6.23 5.17
C GLY A 83 9.29 5.26 4.02
N PRO A 84 9.95 4.09 3.94
CA PRO A 84 9.74 3.13 2.86
C PRO A 84 8.26 2.78 2.75
N THR A 85 7.68 2.95 1.56
CA THR A 85 6.25 2.73 1.33
C THR A 85 6.04 1.83 0.13
N ILE A 86 4.85 1.25 0.04
CA ILE A 86 4.48 0.34 -1.03
C ILE A 86 3.68 1.13 -2.08
N GLY A 87 4.27 1.33 -3.26
CA GLY A 87 3.59 1.99 -4.37
C GLY A 87 2.45 1.12 -4.91
N SER A 88 1.23 1.65 -5.01
CA SER A 88 0.07 0.94 -5.55
C SER A 88 -0.29 1.40 -6.96
N PHE A 89 -0.61 0.43 -7.81
CA PHE A 89 -0.84 0.64 -9.24
C PHE A 89 -2.03 -0.17 -9.74
N SER A 90 -2.82 0.41 -10.65
CA SER A 90 -3.99 -0.25 -11.26
C SER A 90 -3.64 -1.33 -12.26
N SER A 91 -2.39 -1.37 -12.72
CA SER A 91 -1.94 -2.27 -13.78
C SER A 91 -0.49 -2.67 -13.60
N LYS A 92 -0.19 -3.93 -13.95
CA LYS A 92 1.16 -4.49 -13.84
C LYS A 92 2.18 -3.67 -14.63
N GLU A 93 1.83 -3.25 -15.85
CA GLU A 93 2.72 -2.42 -16.69
C GLU A 93 3.10 -1.10 -16.00
N ALA A 94 2.17 -0.48 -15.27
CA ALA A 94 2.44 0.75 -14.55
C ALA A 94 3.39 0.51 -13.36
N ALA A 95 3.15 -0.57 -12.62
CA ALA A 95 4.04 -1.02 -11.54
C ALA A 95 5.44 -1.38 -12.06
N GLU A 96 5.54 -2.08 -13.19
CA GLU A 96 6.82 -2.46 -13.81
C GLU A 96 7.60 -1.24 -14.30
N LYS A 97 6.93 -0.25 -14.89
CA LYS A 97 7.56 1.03 -15.25
C LYS A 97 8.09 1.76 -14.02
N PHE A 98 7.31 1.83 -12.96
CA PHE A 98 7.73 2.46 -11.71
C PHE A 98 8.92 1.72 -11.08
N ALA A 99 8.88 0.38 -11.04
CA ALA A 99 9.98 -0.43 -10.54
C ALA A 99 11.25 -0.28 -11.41
N ALA A 100 11.11 -0.11 -12.72
CA ALA A 100 12.24 0.16 -13.61
C ALA A 100 12.87 1.55 -13.38
N GLU A 101 12.06 2.55 -13.00
CA GLU A 101 12.53 3.93 -12.78
C GLU A 101 13.07 4.16 -11.35
N PHE A 102 12.37 3.64 -10.33
CA PHE A 102 12.69 3.87 -8.92
C PHE A 102 13.27 2.66 -8.18
N GLY A 103 13.34 1.50 -8.84
CA GLY A 103 13.68 0.23 -8.22
C GLY A 103 12.50 -0.42 -7.49
N GLY A 104 12.73 -1.64 -6.98
CA GLY A 104 11.75 -2.44 -6.25
C GLY A 104 11.24 -3.63 -7.04
N HIS A 105 10.32 -4.39 -6.43
CA HIS A 105 9.71 -5.59 -7.00
C HIS A 105 8.19 -5.45 -7.06
N VAL A 106 7.62 -5.86 -8.20
CA VAL A 106 6.18 -5.83 -8.45
C VAL A 106 5.56 -7.11 -7.89
N HIS A 107 4.60 -6.96 -7.00
CA HIS A 107 3.82 -8.04 -6.40
C HIS A 107 2.31 -7.73 -6.51
N PRO A 108 1.47 -8.70 -6.87
CA PRO A 108 0.03 -8.58 -6.72
C PRO A 108 -0.37 -8.62 -5.24
N PHE A 109 -1.59 -8.16 -4.92
CA PHE A 109 -2.11 -8.15 -3.54
C PHE A 109 -1.94 -9.48 -2.79
N SER A 110 -2.19 -10.62 -3.46
CA SER A 110 -2.07 -11.95 -2.84
C SER A 110 -0.65 -12.38 -2.51
N GLU A 111 0.37 -11.74 -3.09
CA GLU A 111 1.77 -12.03 -2.77
C GLU A 111 2.32 -11.11 -1.68
N ILE A 112 1.59 -10.05 -1.29
CA ILE A 112 2.02 -9.17 -0.21
C ILE A 112 1.87 -9.90 1.13
N THR A 113 2.98 -10.05 1.84
CA THR A 113 3.05 -10.65 3.17
C THR A 113 3.31 -9.60 4.25
N GLU A 114 3.08 -9.98 5.50
CA GLU A 114 3.28 -9.08 6.65
C GLU A 114 4.72 -8.58 6.74
N ASP A 115 5.67 -9.46 6.42
CA ASP A 115 7.12 -9.20 6.37
C ASP A 115 7.45 -8.06 5.39
N MET A 116 6.85 -8.07 4.19
CA MET A 116 7.02 -7.02 3.18
C MET A 116 6.39 -5.68 3.59
N SER A 117 5.41 -5.73 4.50
CA SER A 117 4.74 -4.55 5.05
C SER A 117 5.35 -4.06 6.37
N GLN A 118 6.52 -4.53 6.76
CA GLN A 118 7.22 -3.95 7.89
C GLN A 118 7.91 -2.65 7.47
N LEU A 119 7.62 -1.57 8.21
CA LEU A 119 8.27 -0.25 8.05
C LEU A 119 9.75 -0.26 8.45
N ASP A 120 10.28 -1.41 8.89
CA ASP A 120 11.70 -1.61 9.15
C ASP A 120 12.38 -1.87 7.80
N GLY A 121 12.87 -0.79 7.18
CA GLY A 121 13.51 -0.84 5.88
C GLY A 121 14.62 -1.89 5.82
N GLY A 122 14.31 -3.05 5.24
CA GLY A 122 15.31 -4.05 4.88
C GLY A 122 16.06 -4.67 6.05
N ALA A 123 15.38 -5.24 7.03
CA ALA A 123 15.94 -6.37 7.77
C ALA A 123 15.66 -7.65 6.96
N LEU A 124 16.26 -7.74 5.76
CA LEU A 124 16.51 -9.03 5.13
C LEU A 124 17.19 -9.89 6.19
N HIS A 125 16.49 -10.93 6.60
CA HIS A 125 16.96 -12.15 7.22
C HIS A 125 18.50 -12.33 7.09
N ASP A 126 19.29 -11.73 7.99
CA ASP A 126 20.65 -12.17 8.22
C ASP A 126 20.51 -13.41 9.10
N GLN A 127 20.40 -14.54 8.40
CA GLN A 127 20.51 -15.85 8.97
C GLN A 127 21.95 -16.05 9.43
N MET A 128 22.30 -15.52 10.60
CA MET A 128 23.50 -15.95 11.32
C MET A 128 23.20 -16.09 12.81
N MET A 129 22.78 -17.29 13.21
CA MET A 129 23.51 -18.18 14.13
C MET A 129 22.76 -19.49 14.35
#